data_AF-A0A6V7KHU2-F1
#
_entry.id   AF-A0A6V7KHU2-F1
#
_cell.length_a   1.000
_cell.length_b   1.000
_cell.length_c   1.000
_cell.angle_alpha   90.00
_cell.angle_beta   90.00
_cell.angle_gamma   90.00
#
_symmetry.space_group_name_H-M   'P 1'
#
loop_
_entity.id
_entity.type
_entity.pdbx_description
1 polymer ?
#
loop_
_entity_poly.entity_id
_entity_poly.type
_entity_poly.pdbx_seq_one_letter_code
_entity_poly.pdbx_strand_id
1 'polypeptide(L)'
;IKSQGYIITESVDQLLCENCNRFLADRFVEGTCPGCKYEDARGDQCDGCGHLVNATELINPRCKVCSKTPVIKASTQFFLDLPKIQPKLQAWASSAETGWSNVARA
;
A
#
# COMPACT_ATOMS: atom_id res chain seq x y z
N ILE A 1 0.22 18.29 13.36
CA ILE A 1 0.96 17.55 12.32
C ILE A 1 0.96 18.27 10.96
N LYS A 2 -0.21 18.58 10.36
CA LYS A 2 -0.27 19.36 9.10
C LYS A 2 0.28 20.78 9.24
N SER A 3 -0.15 21.53 10.25
CA SER A 3 0.36 22.89 10.55
C SER A 3 1.85 22.94 10.94
N GLN A 4 2.43 21.80 11.31
CA GLN A 4 3.85 21.65 11.64
C GLN A 4 4.68 21.27 10.40
N GLY A 5 4.03 21.15 9.23
CA GLY A 5 4.68 20.81 7.97
C GLY A 5 5.17 19.36 7.90
N TYR A 6 4.49 18.42 8.56
CA TYR A 6 4.80 16.98 8.49
C TYR A 6 3.91 16.22 7.48
N ILE A 7 3.04 16.92 6.76
CA ILE A 7 2.13 16.31 5.80
C ILE A 7 2.47 16.80 4.40
N ILE A 8 2.72 15.85 3.50
CA ILE A 8 2.89 16.05 2.07
C ILE A 8 1.57 15.64 1.39
N THR A 9 1.23 16.30 0.29
CA THR A 9 0.05 15.93 -0.51
C THR A 9 0.53 15.47 -1.87
N GLU A 10 0.19 14.25 -2.26
CA GLU A 10 0.57 13.69 -3.55
C GLU A 10 -0.64 13.02 -4.21
N SER A 11 -0.61 12.96 -5.54
CA SER A 11 -1.60 12.22 -6.32
C SER A 11 -1.08 10.81 -6.56
N VAL A 12 -1.87 9.81 -6.21
CA VAL A 12 -1.55 8.40 -6.47
C VAL A 12 -2.65 7.73 -7.28
N ASP A 13 -2.24 6.82 -8.15
CA ASP A 13 -3.18 6.00 -8.91
C ASP A 13 -3.71 4.87 -8.05
N GLN A 14 -5.03 4.77 -7.95
CA GLN A 14 -5.73 3.71 -7.23
C GLN A 14 -6.87 3.15 -8.09
N LEU A 15 -7.26 1.92 -7.81
CA LEU A 15 -8.40 1.31 -8.49
C LEU A 15 -9.72 1.77 -7.85
N LEU A 16 -10.58 2.38 -8.66
CA LEU A 16 -11.95 2.74 -8.32
C LEU A 16 -12.91 1.69 -8.87
N CYS A 17 -13.72 1.10 -8.00
CA CYS A 17 -14.88 0.34 -8.46
C CYS A 17 -16.07 1.29 -8.64
N GLU A 18 -16.43 1.60 -9.88
CA GLU A 18 -17.55 2.50 -10.18
C GLU A 18 -18.89 1.91 -9.71
N ASN A 19 -19.07 0.59 -9.83
CA ASN A 19 -20.27 -0.10 -9.37
C ASN A 19 -20.45 -0.03 -7.84
N CYS A 20 -19.36 -0.13 -7.09
CA CYS A 20 -19.39 -0.01 -5.62
C CYS A 20 -19.19 1.43 -5.13
N ASN A 21 -19.00 2.38 -6.05
CA ASN A 21 -18.66 3.77 -5.83
C ASN A 21 -17.60 3.99 -4.74
N ARG A 22 -16.49 3.23 -4.80
CA ARG A 22 -15.41 3.32 -3.80
C ARG A 22 -14.06 2.95 -4.39
N PHE A 23 -13.00 3.56 -3.86
CA PHE A 23 -11.64 3.10 -4.09
C PHE A 23 -11.42 1.74 -3.40
N LEU A 24 -10.66 0.88 -4.04
CA LEU A 24 -10.36 -0.47 -3.56
C LEU A 24 -8.97 -0.48 -2.93
N ALA A 25 -8.88 -0.99 -1.70
CA ALA A 25 -7.61 -1.43 -1.15
C ALA A 25 -7.15 -2.71 -1.87
N ASP A 26 -5.84 -2.98 -1.87
CA ASP A 26 -5.23 -4.07 -2.65
C ASP A 26 -5.90 -5.43 -2.45
N ARG A 27 -6.24 -5.78 -1.21
CA ARG A 27 -6.96 -7.03 -0.86
C ARG A 27 -8.35 -7.18 -1.47
N PHE A 28 -8.94 -6.11 -2.01
CA PHE A 28 -10.23 -6.11 -2.70
C PHE A 28 -10.09 -6.12 -4.23
N VAL A 29 -8.86 -6.24 -4.73
CA VAL A 29 -8.55 -6.40 -6.14
C VAL A 29 -7.97 -7.79 -6.35
N GLU A 30 -8.59 -8.54 -7.23
CA GLU A 30 -8.08 -9.81 -7.72
C GLU A 30 -7.87 -9.70 -9.23
N GLY A 31 -7.04 -10.56 -9.81
CA GLY A 31 -6.79 -10.57 -11.24
C GLY A 31 -5.70 -11.55 -11.63
N THR A 32 -5.29 -11.49 -12.88
CA THR A 32 -4.25 -12.35 -13.41
C THR A 32 -2.86 -11.76 -13.13
N CYS A 33 -1.98 -12.56 -12.52
CA CYS A 33 -0.60 -12.18 -12.24
C CYS A 33 0.15 -11.81 -13.52
N PRO A 34 0.79 -10.62 -13.61
CA PRO A 34 1.54 -10.23 -14.80
C PRO A 34 2.76 -11.14 -15.06
N GLY A 35 3.35 -11.71 -14.01
CA GLY A 35 4.49 -12.62 -14.09
C GLY A 35 4.11 -14.04 -14.52
N CYS A 36 3.47 -14.83 -13.65
CA CYS A 36 3.23 -16.27 -13.87
C CYS A 36 1.86 -16.62 -14.46
N LYS A 37 1.01 -15.62 -14.74
CA LYS A 37 -0.35 -15.79 -15.31
C LYS A 37 -1.36 -16.53 -14.42
N TYR A 38 -1.07 -16.69 -13.13
CA TYR A 38 -2.05 -17.17 -12.15
C TYR A 38 -3.27 -16.23 -12.12
N GLU A 39 -4.48 -16.75 -12.33
CA GLU A 39 -5.70 -15.94 -12.58
C GLU A 39 -6.34 -15.31 -11.34
N ASP A 40 -5.89 -15.72 -10.15
CA ASP A 40 -6.47 -15.29 -8.87
C ASP A 40 -5.43 -14.62 -7.96
N ALA A 41 -4.49 -13.88 -8.56
CA ALA A 41 -3.54 -13.08 -7.81
C ALA A 41 -4.26 -11.92 -7.12
N ARG A 42 -3.85 -11.63 -5.89
CA ARG A 42 -4.36 -10.50 -5.10
C ARG A 42 -3.47 -9.29 -5.32
N GLY A 43 -4.03 -8.09 -5.15
CA GLY A 43 -3.35 -6.83 -5.48
C GLY A 43 -2.09 -6.50 -4.66
N ASP A 44 -1.66 -7.37 -3.75
CA ASP A 44 -0.45 -7.27 -2.93
C ASP A 44 0.50 -8.46 -3.11
N GLN A 45 -0.03 -9.63 -3.54
CA GLN A 45 0.71 -10.87 -3.64
C GLN A 45 0.07 -11.86 -4.62
N CYS A 46 0.90 -12.52 -5.43
CA CYS A 46 0.51 -13.67 -6.22
C CYS A 46 0.76 -14.98 -5.45
N ASP A 47 -0.31 -15.73 -5.13
CA ASP A 47 -0.20 -17.02 -4.46
C ASP A 47 0.39 -18.13 -5.37
N GLY A 48 0.42 -17.91 -6.69
CA GLY A 48 0.99 -18.87 -7.66
C GLY A 48 2.52 -18.84 -7.77
N CYS A 49 3.17 -17.69 -7.60
CA CYS A 49 4.63 -17.56 -7.69
C CYS A 49 5.30 -16.83 -6.51
N GLY A 50 4.51 -16.35 -5.54
CA GLY A 50 5.00 -15.61 -4.37
C GLY A 50 5.44 -14.17 -4.65
N HIS A 51 5.32 -13.69 -5.91
CA HIS A 51 5.73 -12.33 -6.27
C HIS A 51 4.79 -11.29 -5.63
N LEU A 52 5.38 -10.23 -5.07
CA LEU A 52 4.65 -9.03 -4.66
C LEU A 52 4.22 -8.29 -5.91
N VAL A 53 2.94 -7.98 -6.03
CA VAL A 53 2.34 -7.31 -7.19
C VAL A 53 1.60 -6.09 -6.70
N ASN A 54 1.54 -5.03 -7.50
CA ASN A 54 0.64 -3.91 -7.23
C ASN A 54 -0.73 -4.18 -7.86
N ALA A 55 -1.81 -3.74 -7.20
CA ALA A 55 -3.17 -3.95 -7.69
C ALA A 55 -3.39 -3.34 -9.09
N THR A 56 -2.75 -2.22 -9.38
CA THR A 56 -2.80 -1.52 -10.68
C THR A 56 -2.07 -2.26 -11.81
N GLU A 57 -1.23 -3.26 -11.49
CA GLU A 57 -0.46 -4.06 -12.46
C GLU A 57 -1.14 -5.40 -12.80
N LEU A 58 -2.20 -5.77 -12.07
CA LEU A 58 -2.95 -6.99 -12.34
C LEU A 58 -3.60 -6.93 -13.72
N ILE A 59 -3.46 -8.01 -14.48
CA ILE A 59 -4.15 -8.18 -15.75
C ILE A 59 -5.60 -8.56 -15.45
N ASN A 60 -6.57 -7.98 -16.17
CA ASN A 60 -8.00 -8.21 -15.95
C ASN A 60 -8.41 -8.05 -14.47
N PRO A 61 -8.13 -6.89 -13.84
CA PRO A 61 -8.44 -6.69 -12.44
C PRO A 61 -9.96 -6.76 -12.24
N ARG A 62 -10.38 -7.33 -11.11
CA ARG A 62 -11.77 -7.46 -10.71
C ARG A 62 -11.94 -7.07 -9.25
N CYS A 63 -13.03 -6.36 -8.97
CA CYS A 63 -13.41 -6.03 -7.61
C CYS A 63 -13.88 -7.31 -6.90
N LYS A 64 -13.25 -7.68 -5.78
CA LYS A 64 -13.64 -8.85 -4.97
C LYS A 64 -15.08 -8.78 -4.45
N VAL A 65 -15.66 -7.57 -4.34
CA VAL A 65 -17.00 -7.37 -3.77
C VAL A 65 -18.11 -7.60 -4.80
N CYS A 66 -17.95 -7.13 -6.04
CA CYS A 66 -19.02 -7.19 -7.06
C CYS A 66 -18.58 -7.80 -8.40
N SER A 67 -17.35 -8.30 -8.48
CA SER A 67 -16.73 -8.92 -9.66
C SER A 67 -16.62 -8.01 -10.90
N LYS A 68 -17.00 -6.73 -10.82
CA LYS A 68 -16.82 -5.77 -11.91
C LYS A 68 -15.38 -5.29 -12.00
N THR A 69 -14.93 -5.00 -13.22
CA THR A 69 -13.63 -4.42 -13.50
C THR A 69 -13.54 -3.00 -12.92
N PRO A 70 -12.60 -2.72 -12.02
CA PRO A 70 -12.35 -1.36 -11.56
C PRO A 70 -11.52 -0.57 -12.59
N VAL A 71 -11.53 0.75 -12.46
CA VAL A 71 -10.77 1.68 -13.32
C VAL A 71 -9.67 2.35 -12.52
N ILE A 72 -8.53 2.62 -13.15
CA ILE A 72 -7.48 3.43 -12.50
C ILE A 72 -7.95 4.88 -12.42
N LYS A 73 -7.84 5.47 -11.23
CA LYS A 73 -8.19 6.86 -11.00
C LYS A 73 -7.21 7.50 -10.02
N ALA A 74 -6.76 8.70 -10.37
CA ALA A 74 -5.96 9.53 -9.50
C ALA A 74 -6.72 9.89 -8.21
N SER A 75 -6.06 9.71 -7.08
CA SER A 75 -6.55 10.02 -5.75
C SER A 75 -5.53 10.88 -5.03
N THR A 76 -5.95 12.06 -4.56
CA THR A 76 -5.09 12.93 -3.75
C THR A 76 -5.03 12.39 -2.33
N GLN A 77 -3.83 11.98 -1.90
CA GLN A 77 -3.59 11.40 -0.59
C GLN A 77 -2.67 12.29 0.24
N PHE A 78 -2.80 12.18 1.56
CA PHE A 78 -1.91 12.83 2.51
C PHE A 78 -0.86 11.83 3.01
N PHE A 79 0.40 12.17 2.79
CA PHE A 79 1.55 11.38 3.23
C PHE A 79 2.17 12.01 4.47
N LEU A 80 2.61 11.17 5.41
CA LEU A 80 3.44 11.59 6.52
C LEU A 80 4.89 11.70 6.04
N ASP A 81 5.52 12.85 6.23
CA ASP A 81 6.93 13.07 5.94
C ASP A 81 7.80 12.38 7.00
N LEU A 82 7.93 11.05 6.88
CA LEU A 82 8.76 10.23 7.74
C LEU A 82 10.24 10.65 7.72
N PRO A 83 10.85 11.01 6.56
CA PRO A 83 12.22 11.54 6.54
C PRO A 83 12.42 12.75 7.47
N LYS A 84 11.45 13.67 7.51
CA LYS A 84 11.52 14.83 8.44
C LYS A 84 11.38 14.45 9.91
N ILE A 85 10.75 13.31 10.21
CA ILE A 85 10.55 12.80 11.58
C ILE A 85 11.74 11.93 12.03
N GLN A 86 12.44 11.29 11.09
CA GLN A 86 13.51 10.33 11.34
C GLN A 86 14.55 10.80 12.38
N PRO A 87 15.11 12.03 12.34
CA PRO A 87 16.12 12.44 13.32
C PRO A 87 15.61 12.42 14.77
N LYS A 88 14.32 12.74 14.98
CA LYS A 88 13.70 12.70 16.31
C LYS A 88 13.51 11.27 16.80
N LEU A 89 13.10 10.37 15.90
CA LEU A 89 12.94 8.95 16.24
C LEU A 89 14.29 8.29 16.54
N GLN A 90 15.34 8.64 15.81
CA GLN A 90 16.69 8.15 16.08
C GLN A 90 17.20 8.61 17.45
N ALA A 91 17.05 9.90 17.78
CA ALA A 91 17.43 10.41 19.10
C ALA A 91 16.65 9.74 20.24
N TRP A 92 15.35 9.49 20.03
CA TRP A 92 14.53 8.76 21.00
C TRP A 92 14.96 7.30 21.13
N ALA A 93 15.17 6.60 20.01
CA ALA A 93 15.60 5.20 19.99
C ALA A 93 16.90 5.01 20.78
N SER A 94 17.92 5.84 20.54
CA SER A 94 19.19 5.78 21.28
C SER A 94 19.01 5.99 22.80
N SER A 95 18.02 6.79 23.23
CA SER A 95 17.71 6.93 24.66
C SER A 95 16.97 5.72 25.24
N ALA A 96 16.10 5.10 24.45
CA ALA A 96 15.25 3.99 24.86
C ALA A 96 15.97 2.62 24.82
N GLU A 97 16.98 2.47 23.96
CA GLU A 97 17.76 1.24 23.75
C GLU A 97 18.35 0.65 25.05
N THR A 98 18.61 1.49 26.06
CA THR A 98 19.10 1.05 27.38
C THR A 98 18.17 0.06 28.07
N GLY A 99 16.86 0.14 27.83
CA GLY A 99 15.85 -0.75 28.39
C GLY A 99 15.51 -1.96 27.50
N TRP A 100 16.11 -2.08 26.32
CA TRP A 100 15.74 -3.10 25.35
C TRP A 100 16.45 -4.44 25.59
N SER A 101 15.81 -5.54 25.22
CA SER A 101 16.47 -6.86 25.22
C SER A 101 17.58 -6.90 24.17
N ASN A 102 18.52 -7.83 24.30
CA ASN A 102 19.61 -7.99 23.31
C ASN A 102 19.07 -8.26 21.90
N VAL A 103 17.92 -8.95 21.77
CA VAL A 103 17.26 -9.22 20.49
C VAL A 103 16.72 -7.94 19.85
N ALA A 104 16.24 -6.99 20.65
CA ALA A 104 15.68 -5.74 20.16
C ALA A 104 16.75 -4.69 19.79
N ARG A 105 18.01 -4.88 20.20
CA ARG A 105 19.15 -4.01 19.87
C ARG A 105 19.97 -4.48 18.66
N ALA A 106 19.78 -5.72 18.23
CA ALA A 106 20.49 -6.34 17.10
C ALA A 106 19.78 -6.04 15.78
#